data_AF-A0A7S4K6U6-F1
#
_entry.id   AF-A0A7S4K6U6-F1
#
_cell.length_a   1.000
_cell.length_b   1.000
_cell.length_c   1.000
_cell.angle_alpha   90.00
_cell.angle_beta   90.00
_cell.angle_gamma   90.00
#
_symmetry.space_group_name_H-M   'P 1'
#
loop_
_entity.id
_entity.type
_entity.pdbx_description
1 polymer ?
#
loop_
_entity_poly.entity_id
_entity_poly.type
_entity_poly.pdbx_seq_one_letter_code
_entity_poly.pdbx_strand_id
1 'polypeptide(L)'
;MNWPKKFATVDGFDFSEAFVKTAKKMQLEKKLTYSSLQFGETFEDRVVSLPESLNTEGINFFWGDACSLSANENVSKKGYDVVHASNLLCRLPKPKQFLKDCGEWVVKPGGLLVLVSPYSWLEDYTAKEDWVMGLEGPFEALKAELSEKFELVDRKPFPFLIREHARKFQYGVSDATVWKKKCT
;
A
#
# COMPACT_ATOMS: atom_id res chain seq x y z
N MET A 1 -6.31 -6.89 -6.93
CA MET A 1 -5.69 -8.22 -6.64
C MET A 1 -6.46 -8.89 -5.51
N ASN A 2 -6.48 -10.22 -5.42
CA ASN A 2 -7.19 -10.97 -4.36
C ASN A 2 -6.20 -11.80 -3.53
N TRP A 3 -5.38 -11.11 -2.73
CA TRP A 3 -4.28 -11.71 -1.97
C TRP A 3 -4.72 -12.81 -0.99
N PRO A 4 -5.82 -12.66 -0.23
CA PRO A 4 -6.25 -13.68 0.72
C PRO A 4 -6.58 -15.04 0.09
N LYS A 5 -6.90 -15.08 -1.21
CA LYS A 5 -7.14 -16.34 -1.93
C LYS A 5 -5.87 -17.02 -2.44
N LYS A 6 -4.73 -16.34 -2.38
CA LYS A 6 -3.46 -16.80 -2.98
C LYS A 6 -2.38 -17.10 -1.96
N PHE A 7 -2.50 -16.59 -0.73
CA PHE A 7 -1.49 -16.70 0.32
C PHE A 7 -2.10 -17.23 1.60
N ALA A 8 -1.38 -18.11 2.28
CA ALA A 8 -1.78 -18.65 3.58
C ALA A 8 -1.71 -17.60 4.70
N THR A 9 -0.89 -16.56 4.52
CA THR A 9 -0.75 -15.46 5.49
C THR A 9 -0.69 -14.13 4.75
N VAL A 10 -1.46 -13.14 5.21
CA VAL A 10 -1.49 -11.78 4.66
C VAL A 10 -1.48 -10.80 5.82
N ASP A 11 -0.43 -9.99 5.90
CA ASP A 11 -0.32 -8.95 6.90
C ASP A 11 -0.65 -7.59 6.27
N GLY A 12 -1.72 -6.96 6.75
CA GLY A 12 -2.07 -5.57 6.44
C GLY A 12 -1.39 -4.62 7.42
N PHE A 13 -0.80 -3.56 6.92
CA PHE A 13 -0.06 -2.59 7.74
C PHE A 13 -0.48 -1.17 7.39
N ASP A 14 -0.80 -0.35 8.40
CA ASP A 14 -1.24 1.03 8.20
C ASP A 14 -0.78 1.95 9.35
N PHE A 15 -0.50 3.21 9.03
CA PHE A 15 -0.16 4.25 10.01
C PHE A 15 -1.40 4.73 10.79
N SER A 16 -2.58 4.66 10.18
CA SER A 16 -3.85 5.02 10.79
C SER A 16 -4.35 3.89 11.68
N GLU A 17 -4.25 4.09 13.00
CA GLU A 17 -4.79 3.16 13.98
C GLU A 17 -6.31 2.95 13.78
N ALA A 18 -7.04 4.00 13.36
CA ALA A 18 -8.46 3.93 13.05
C ALA A 18 -8.76 2.97 11.88
N PHE A 19 -7.91 2.96 10.84
CA PHE A 19 -8.07 2.03 9.71
C PHE A 19 -7.79 0.60 10.12
N VAL A 20 -6.75 0.36 10.91
CA VAL A 20 -6.44 -0.97 11.46
C VAL A 20 -7.57 -1.50 12.34
N LYS A 21 -8.10 -0.65 13.24
CA LYS A 21 -9.26 -1.00 14.09
C LYS A 21 -10.49 -1.34 13.24
N THR A 22 -10.77 -0.55 12.20
CA THR A 22 -11.89 -0.78 11.29
C THR A 22 -11.72 -2.07 10.49
N ALA A 23 -10.51 -2.38 10.03
CA ALA A 23 -10.22 -3.61 9.30
C ALA A 23 -10.41 -4.85 10.19
N LYS A 24 -9.94 -4.82 11.44
CA LYS A 24 -10.18 -5.88 12.44
C LYS A 24 -11.67 -6.03 12.74
N LYS A 25 -12.39 -4.92 12.90
CA LYS A 25 -13.84 -4.92 13.09
C LYS A 25 -14.56 -5.57 11.91
N MET A 26 -14.16 -5.23 10.68
CA MET A 26 -14.71 -5.83 9.46
C MET A 26 -14.43 -7.34 9.39
N GLN A 27 -13.25 -7.77 9.78
CA GLN A 27 -12.89 -9.20 9.84
C GLN A 27 -13.76 -9.97 10.83
N LEU A 28 -14.02 -9.40 12.02
CA LEU A 28 -14.82 -10.00 13.07
C LEU A 28 -16.32 -10.02 12.73
N GLU A 29 -16.87 -8.86 12.38
CA GLU A 29 -18.31 -8.66 12.18
C GLU A 29 -18.77 -9.06 10.77
N LYS A 30 -17.84 -9.17 9.80
CA LYS A 30 -18.06 -9.46 8.37
C LYS A 30 -18.95 -8.46 7.64
N LYS A 31 -19.56 -7.52 8.35
CA LYS A 31 -20.50 -6.53 7.86
C LYS A 31 -20.41 -5.29 8.72
N LEU A 32 -20.25 -4.13 8.09
CA LEU A 32 -20.17 -2.84 8.76
C LEU A 32 -21.12 -1.83 8.12
N THR A 33 -21.71 -0.98 8.94
CA THR A 33 -22.42 0.22 8.49
C THR A 33 -21.48 1.42 8.56
N TYR A 34 -21.49 2.27 7.54
CA TYR A 34 -20.74 3.52 7.49
C TYR A 34 -21.59 4.62 6.84
N SER A 35 -21.34 5.87 7.23
CA SER A 35 -22.04 7.01 6.64
C SER A 35 -21.24 7.59 5.48
N SER A 36 -21.92 7.87 4.37
CA SER A 36 -21.30 8.34 3.14
C SER A 36 -21.87 9.69 2.71
N LEU A 37 -21.00 10.66 2.49
CA LEU A 37 -21.42 11.99 2.04
C LEU A 37 -22.07 11.90 0.66
N GLN A 38 -23.23 12.53 0.50
CA GLN A 38 -23.94 12.63 -0.78
C GLN A 38 -23.75 14.00 -1.42
N PHE A 39 -24.00 15.06 -0.67
CA PHE A 39 -23.85 16.46 -1.05
C PHE A 39 -23.96 17.36 0.19
N GLY A 40 -23.33 18.54 0.17
CA GLY A 40 -23.37 19.48 1.31
C GLY A 40 -22.94 18.82 2.62
N GLU A 41 -23.85 18.76 3.59
CA GLU A 41 -23.70 18.02 4.86
C GLU A 41 -24.69 16.85 4.97
N THR A 42 -25.27 16.42 3.85
CA THR A 42 -26.21 15.29 3.78
C THR A 42 -25.45 13.98 3.61
N PHE A 43 -25.67 13.06 4.55
CA PHE A 43 -25.08 11.73 4.56
C PHE A 43 -26.13 10.64 4.35
N GLU A 44 -25.68 9.51 3.84
CA GLU A 44 -26.47 8.30 3.66
C GLU A 44 -25.74 7.13 4.32
N ASP A 45 -26.43 6.40 5.18
CA ASP A 45 -25.93 5.17 5.78
C ASP A 45 -25.87 4.05 4.76
N ARG A 46 -24.71 3.42 4.67
CA ARG A 46 -24.43 2.33 3.76
C ARG A 46 -23.86 1.15 4.50
N VAL A 47 -24.05 -0.01 3.92
CA VAL A 47 -23.56 -1.27 4.46
C VAL A 47 -22.51 -1.83 3.51
N VAL A 48 -21.38 -2.26 4.06
CA VAL A 48 -20.39 -3.06 3.36
C VAL A 48 -20.32 -4.44 4.02
N SER A 49 -20.14 -5.49 3.23
CA SER A 49 -20.02 -6.86 3.73
C SER A 49 -18.89 -7.57 3.02
N LEU A 50 -18.18 -8.42 3.76
CA LEU A 50 -17.22 -9.35 3.18
C LEU A 50 -17.97 -10.43 2.39
N PRO A 51 -17.43 -10.92 1.27
CA PRO A 51 -17.99 -12.07 0.58
C PRO A 51 -18.03 -13.27 1.52
N GLU A 52 -19.13 -14.03 1.55
CA GLU A 52 -19.27 -15.21 2.43
C GLU A 52 -18.18 -16.26 2.20
N SER A 53 -17.71 -16.37 0.95
CA SER A 53 -16.63 -17.28 0.55
C SER A 53 -15.23 -16.84 0.98
N LEU A 54 -15.06 -15.67 1.58
CA LEU A 54 -13.75 -15.17 2.00
C LEU A 54 -13.34 -15.83 3.32
N ASN A 55 -12.33 -16.70 3.26
CA ASN A 55 -11.63 -17.12 4.46
C ASN A 55 -10.73 -15.97 4.95
N THR A 56 -10.90 -15.57 6.21
CA THR A 56 -10.11 -14.52 6.85
C THR A 56 -9.02 -15.07 7.76
N GLU A 57 -8.90 -16.39 7.89
CA GLU A 57 -7.81 -17.05 8.59
C GLU A 57 -6.47 -16.70 7.95
N GLY A 58 -5.47 -16.39 8.78
CA GLY A 58 -4.16 -15.96 8.31
C GLY A 58 -4.11 -14.51 7.81
N ILE A 59 -5.21 -13.74 7.85
CA ILE A 59 -5.19 -12.30 7.60
C ILE A 59 -4.98 -11.57 8.92
N ASN A 60 -3.91 -10.78 9.03
CA ASN A 60 -3.60 -9.97 10.19
C ASN A 60 -3.59 -8.49 9.82
N PHE A 61 -3.86 -7.63 10.80
CA PHE A 61 -3.75 -6.18 10.64
C PHE A 61 -2.91 -5.58 11.76
N PHE A 62 -1.91 -4.79 11.38
CA PHE A 62 -0.95 -4.18 12.28
C PHE A 62 -0.91 -2.67 12.07
N TRP A 63 -0.82 -1.97 13.20
CA TRP A 63 -0.58 -0.54 13.20
C TRP A 63 0.92 -0.27 13.28
N GLY A 64 1.40 0.70 12.51
CA GLY A 64 2.74 1.23 12.66
C GLY A 64 3.20 2.11 11.50
N ASP A 65 4.44 2.56 11.60
CA ASP A 65 5.10 3.39 10.60
C ASP A 65 5.90 2.53 9.60
N ALA A 66 5.58 2.68 8.31
CA ALA A 66 6.24 1.96 7.22
C ALA A 66 7.67 2.45 6.96
N CYS A 67 8.07 3.60 7.52
CA CYS A 67 9.47 4.05 7.55
C CYS A 67 10.27 3.45 8.73
N SER A 68 9.60 2.71 9.63
CA SER A 68 10.18 2.18 10.88
C SER A 68 9.83 0.69 11.09
N LEU A 69 9.76 -0.08 10.00
CA LEU A 69 9.32 -1.48 10.01
C LEU A 69 10.20 -2.39 10.89
N SER A 70 11.49 -2.05 11.04
CA SER A 70 12.44 -2.81 11.86
C SER A 70 12.12 -2.70 13.36
N ALA A 71 11.51 -1.59 13.80
CA ALA A 71 11.10 -1.39 15.19
C ALA A 71 9.74 -2.03 15.52
N ASN A 72 8.93 -2.38 14.51
CA ASN A 72 7.63 -2.99 14.73
C ASN A 72 7.76 -4.50 14.98
N GLU A 73 7.36 -4.98 16.16
CA GLU A 73 7.45 -6.39 16.56
C GLU A 73 6.51 -7.32 15.79
N ASN A 74 5.42 -6.78 15.22
CA ASN A 74 4.43 -7.57 14.49
C ASN A 74 4.83 -7.84 13.03
N VAL A 75 5.79 -7.07 12.51
CA VAL A 75 6.30 -7.26 11.14
C VAL A 75 7.27 -8.45 11.12
N SER A 76 7.02 -9.40 10.23
CA SER A 76 7.86 -10.59 10.07
C SER A 76 9.32 -10.22 9.78
N LYS A 77 10.21 -10.49 10.74
CA LYS A 77 11.67 -10.28 10.56
C LYS A 77 12.31 -11.29 9.60
N LYS A 78 11.56 -12.31 9.17
CA LYS A 78 11.94 -13.25 8.11
C LYS A 78 11.64 -12.71 6.71
N GLY A 79 11.01 -11.53 6.62
CA GLY A 79 10.56 -10.93 5.36
C GLY A 79 9.32 -11.59 4.77
N TYR A 80 8.94 -11.11 3.60
CA TYR A 80 7.74 -11.46 2.85
C TYR A 80 8.10 -11.93 1.43
N ASP A 81 7.36 -12.91 0.93
CA ASP A 81 7.48 -13.39 -0.45
C ASP A 81 6.92 -12.37 -1.45
N VAL A 82 5.91 -11.58 -1.02
CA VAL A 82 5.35 -10.45 -1.77
C VAL A 82 5.08 -9.28 -0.83
N VAL A 83 5.57 -8.10 -1.18
CA VAL A 83 5.23 -6.82 -0.55
C VAL A 83 4.43 -6.00 -1.55
N HIS A 84 3.25 -5.52 -1.15
CA HIS A 84 2.39 -4.70 -1.99
C HIS A 84 2.12 -3.36 -1.30
N ALA A 85 2.59 -2.27 -1.91
CA ALA A 85 2.39 -0.92 -1.42
C ALA A 85 1.65 -0.08 -2.48
N SER A 86 0.35 0.11 -2.27
CA SER A 86 -0.50 0.96 -3.10
C SER A 86 -0.77 2.29 -2.41
N ASN A 87 -0.61 3.38 -3.15
CA ASN A 87 -0.86 4.75 -2.68
C ASN A 87 -0.08 5.12 -1.40
N LEU A 88 1.03 4.42 -1.14
CA LEU A 88 1.86 4.59 0.05
C LEU A 88 3.07 5.46 -0.24
N LEU A 89 3.80 5.20 -1.33
CA LEU A 89 5.14 5.76 -1.56
C LEU A 89 5.18 7.29 -1.45
N CYS A 90 4.23 7.98 -2.09
CA CYS A 90 4.11 9.45 -2.06
C CYS A 90 3.39 10.01 -0.82
N ARG A 91 3.26 9.20 0.23
CA ARG A 91 2.68 9.54 1.54
C ARG A 91 3.64 9.23 2.69
N LEU A 92 4.85 8.77 2.38
CA LEU A 92 5.88 8.48 3.37
C LEU A 92 6.75 9.71 3.60
N PRO A 93 7.10 10.04 4.85
CA PRO A 93 8.08 11.08 5.12
C PRO A 93 9.48 10.71 4.62
N LYS A 94 9.82 9.41 4.62
CA LYS A 94 11.12 8.88 4.20
C LYS A 94 10.96 7.76 3.18
N PRO A 95 10.48 8.04 1.96
CA PRO A 95 10.18 7.02 0.97
C PRO A 95 11.42 6.18 0.59
N LYS A 96 12.60 6.80 0.52
CA LYS A 96 13.86 6.10 0.22
C LYS A 96 14.24 5.10 1.31
N GLN A 97 13.98 5.40 2.58
CA GLN A 97 14.22 4.46 3.67
C GLN A 97 13.32 3.23 3.53
N PHE A 98 12.04 3.42 3.19
CA PHE A 98 11.13 2.30 2.93
C PHE A 98 11.60 1.43 1.75
N LEU A 99 12.04 2.04 0.65
CA LEU A 99 12.57 1.30 -0.51
C LEU A 99 13.84 0.52 -0.13
N LYS A 100 14.72 1.13 0.66
CA LYS A 100 15.92 0.49 1.20
C LYS A 100 15.57 -0.71 2.08
N ASP A 101 14.65 -0.56 3.03
CA ASP A 101 14.19 -1.65 3.91
C ASP A 101 13.59 -2.81 3.10
N CYS A 102 12.81 -2.49 2.06
CA CYS A 102 12.30 -3.47 1.10
C CYS A 102 13.43 -4.30 0.47
N GLY A 103 14.49 -3.63 0.01
CA GLY A 103 15.66 -4.29 -0.56
C GLY A 103 16.50 -5.07 0.45
N GLU A 104 16.59 -4.60 1.70
CA GLU A 104 17.44 -5.21 2.72
C GLU A 104 16.82 -6.46 3.33
N TRP A 105 15.61 -6.36 3.87
CA TRP A 105 15.07 -7.43 4.71
C TRP A 105 13.57 -7.67 4.57
N VAL A 106 12.77 -6.67 4.15
CA VAL A 106 11.31 -6.84 4.10
C VAL A 106 10.91 -7.77 2.96
N VAL A 107 11.53 -7.67 1.78
CA VAL A 107 11.30 -8.61 0.68
C VAL A 107 12.32 -9.74 0.76
N LYS A 108 11.89 -10.99 0.68
CA LYS A 108 12.79 -12.15 0.63
C LYS A 108 13.54 -12.20 -0.71
N PRO A 109 14.75 -12.79 -0.77
CA PRO A 109 15.41 -13.10 -2.04
C PRO A 109 14.46 -13.83 -3.00
N GLY A 110 14.38 -13.36 -4.25
CA GLY A 110 13.45 -13.90 -5.26
C GLY A 110 11.98 -13.47 -5.10
N GLY A 111 11.62 -12.80 -4.01
CA GLY A 111 10.29 -12.26 -3.75
C GLY A 111 9.95 -11.04 -4.60
N LEU A 112 8.70 -10.58 -4.49
CA LEU A 112 8.18 -9.47 -5.29
C LEU A 112 7.90 -8.22 -4.45
N LEU A 113 8.28 -7.07 -4.99
CA LEU A 113 7.83 -5.75 -4.54
C LEU A 113 6.90 -5.17 -5.60
N VAL A 114 5.64 -4.94 -5.22
CA VAL A 114 4.62 -4.32 -6.07
C VAL A 114 4.35 -2.91 -5.54
N LEU A 115 4.71 -1.91 -6.34
CA LEU A 115 4.47 -0.50 -6.02
C LEU A 115 3.42 0.05 -6.97
N VAL A 116 2.36 0.65 -6.42
CA VAL A 116 1.33 1.33 -7.19
C VAL A 116 1.27 2.77 -6.70
N SER A 117 1.82 3.68 -7.49
CA SER A 117 2.00 5.08 -7.08
C SER A 117 1.57 6.03 -8.20
N PRO A 118 0.71 7.02 -7.91
CA PRO A 118 0.46 8.12 -8.84
C PRO A 118 1.57 9.18 -8.82
N TYR A 119 2.58 9.04 -7.95
CA TYR A 119 3.65 10.02 -7.73
C TYR A 119 3.14 11.43 -7.40
N SER A 120 1.96 11.51 -6.75
CA SER A 120 1.33 12.75 -6.32
C SER A 120 1.92 13.22 -4.98
N TRP A 121 3.18 13.63 -5.01
CA TRP A 121 3.90 14.14 -3.86
C TRP A 121 3.29 15.42 -3.34
N LEU A 122 3.22 15.56 -2.02
CA LEU A 122 2.77 16.77 -1.32
C LEU A 122 3.70 17.00 -0.12
N GLU A 123 4.08 18.25 0.10
CA GLU A 123 5.03 18.63 1.17
C GLU A 123 4.47 18.33 2.58
N ASP A 124 3.14 18.23 2.74
CA ASP A 124 2.48 17.79 3.97
C ASP A 124 2.88 16.37 4.41
N TYR A 125 3.31 15.52 3.46
CA TYR A 125 3.72 14.14 3.74
C TYR A 125 5.21 13.92 3.59
N THR A 126 5.83 14.53 2.58
CA THR A 126 7.22 14.29 2.21
C THR A 126 7.87 15.61 1.87
N ALA A 127 8.95 15.95 2.55
CA ALA A 127 9.74 17.12 2.20
C ALA A 127 10.26 17.01 0.75
N LYS A 128 10.39 18.14 0.05
CA LYS A 128 10.51 18.19 -1.42
C LYS A 128 11.78 17.53 -1.95
N GLU A 129 12.81 17.54 -1.13
CA GLU A 129 14.16 16.99 -1.31
C GLU A 129 14.13 15.46 -1.23
N ASP A 130 13.18 14.91 -0.48
CA ASP A 130 12.96 13.48 -0.31
C ASP A 130 12.04 12.87 -1.39
N TRP A 131 11.52 13.67 -2.33
CA TRP A 131 10.66 13.17 -3.41
C TRP A 131 11.43 12.25 -4.38
N VAL A 132 10.88 11.07 -4.62
CA VAL A 132 11.39 10.14 -5.65
C VAL A 132 10.79 10.55 -7.00
N MET A 133 11.29 11.65 -7.56
CA MET A 133 10.83 12.22 -8.83
C MET A 133 11.92 12.34 -9.89
N GLY A 134 13.18 12.66 -9.52
CA GLY A 134 14.29 12.82 -10.46
C GLY A 134 14.07 13.87 -11.57
N LEU A 135 15.07 14.10 -12.42
CA LEU A 135 14.92 15.02 -13.57
C LEU A 135 14.26 14.35 -14.78
N GLU A 136 14.49 13.05 -14.96
CA GLU A 136 13.98 12.27 -16.10
C GLU A 136 12.55 11.76 -15.88
N GLY A 137 12.06 11.79 -14.64
CA GLY A 137 10.72 11.34 -14.29
C GLY A 137 10.71 10.40 -13.07
N PRO A 138 9.54 10.27 -12.42
CA PRO A 138 9.43 9.58 -11.14
C PRO A 138 9.69 8.09 -11.23
N PHE A 139 9.45 7.47 -12.38
CA PHE A 139 9.77 6.07 -12.58
C PHE A 139 11.28 5.84 -12.69
N GLU A 140 11.99 6.71 -13.40
CA GLU A 140 13.43 6.67 -13.60
C GLU A 140 14.16 6.86 -12.27
N ALA A 141 13.67 7.80 -11.44
CA ALA A 141 14.09 7.95 -10.07
C ALA A 141 13.83 6.67 -9.24
N LEU A 142 12.62 6.12 -9.29
CA LEU A 142 12.30 4.88 -8.58
C LEU A 142 13.17 3.70 -9.03
N LYS A 143 13.41 3.58 -10.34
CA LYS A 143 14.26 2.56 -10.93
C LYS A 143 15.69 2.71 -10.45
N ALA A 144 16.22 3.93 -10.36
CA ALA A 144 17.56 4.17 -9.82
C ALA A 144 17.68 3.70 -8.36
N GLU A 145 16.68 3.97 -7.52
CA GLU A 145 16.67 3.54 -6.12
C GLU A 145 16.58 2.01 -5.95
N LEU A 146 15.98 1.29 -6.92
CA LEU A 146 15.72 -0.15 -6.81
C LEU A 146 16.70 -1.04 -7.59
N SER A 147 17.35 -0.54 -8.64
CA SER A 147 18.07 -1.36 -9.63
C SER A 147 19.27 -2.13 -9.05
N GLU A 148 19.82 -1.71 -7.92
CA GLU A 148 20.87 -2.45 -7.23
C GLU A 148 20.38 -3.82 -6.78
N LYS A 149 19.22 -3.88 -6.11
CA LYS A 149 18.71 -5.10 -5.43
C LYS A 149 17.52 -5.75 -6.13
N PHE A 150 16.91 -5.06 -7.09
CA PHE A 150 15.72 -5.54 -7.78
C PHE A 150 15.86 -5.47 -9.30
N GLU A 151 15.04 -6.28 -9.97
CA GLU A 151 14.84 -6.28 -11.41
C GLU A 151 13.37 -5.99 -11.72
N LEU A 152 13.12 -5.09 -12.68
CA LEU A 152 11.76 -4.79 -13.12
C LEU A 152 11.18 -5.99 -13.88
N VAL A 153 9.98 -6.41 -13.50
CA VAL A 153 9.25 -7.53 -14.11
C VAL A 153 8.08 -7.05 -14.95
N ASP A 154 7.28 -6.12 -14.42
CA ASP A 154 6.11 -5.55 -15.11
C ASP A 154 5.98 -4.07 -14.75
N ARG A 155 5.44 -3.28 -15.69
CA ARG A 155 5.07 -1.88 -15.49
C ARG A 155 3.86 -1.58 -16.34
N LYS A 156 2.81 -1.01 -15.73
CA LYS A 156 1.62 -0.59 -16.47
C LYS A 156 0.86 0.53 -15.78
N PRO A 157 0.09 1.32 -16.54
CA PRO A 157 -0.89 2.23 -15.95
C PRO A 157 -1.96 1.44 -15.18
N PHE A 158 -2.35 1.98 -14.02
CA PHE A 158 -3.35 1.41 -13.14
C PHE A 158 -4.40 2.47 -12.75
N PRO A 159 -5.51 2.55 -13.49
CA PRO A 159 -6.59 3.49 -13.20
C PRO A 159 -7.26 3.21 -11.85
N PHE A 160 -7.64 4.27 -11.14
CA PHE A 160 -8.43 4.19 -9.91
C PHE A 160 -9.40 5.37 -9.79
N LEU A 161 -10.40 5.20 -8.93
CA LEU A 161 -11.40 6.22 -8.65
C LEU A 161 -11.58 6.37 -7.14
N ILE A 162 -11.48 7.59 -6.63
CA ILE A 162 -11.83 7.91 -5.24
C ILE A 162 -13.13 8.71 -5.27
N ARG A 163 -14.14 8.24 -4.55
CA ARG A 163 -15.41 8.96 -4.41
C ARG A 163 -15.29 9.97 -3.27
N GLU A 164 -15.51 11.25 -3.56
CA GLU A 164 -15.67 12.27 -2.52
C GLU A 164 -17.12 12.35 -2.06
N HIS A 165 -18.06 12.47 -3.00
CA HIS A 165 -19.50 12.42 -2.74
C HIS A 165 -20.26 11.96 -3.98
N ALA A 166 -21.60 12.02 -4.01
CA ALA A 166 -22.43 11.40 -5.04
C ALA A 166 -22.14 11.88 -6.49
N ARG A 167 -21.57 13.07 -6.65
CA ARG A 167 -21.32 13.72 -7.95
C ARG A 167 -19.89 14.24 -8.12
N LYS A 168 -18.99 13.93 -7.19
CA LYS A 168 -17.57 14.31 -7.27
C LYS A 168 -16.70 13.11 -7.01
N PHE A 169 -15.85 12.82 -7.99
CA PHE A 169 -14.90 11.72 -7.98
C PHE A 169 -13.54 12.23 -8.43
N GLN A 170 -12.49 11.69 -7.84
CA GLN A 170 -11.13 11.88 -8.30
C GLN A 170 -10.74 10.66 -9.13
N TYR A 171 -10.50 10.89 -10.42
CA TYR A 171 -9.91 9.89 -11.31
C TYR A 171 -8.40 10.05 -11.31
N GLY A 172 -7.68 8.95 -11.13
CA GLY A 172 -6.23 8.92 -11.21
C GLY A 172 -5.74 7.69 -11.97
N VAL A 173 -4.51 7.79 -12.47
CA VAL A 173 -3.82 6.67 -13.11
C VAL A 173 -2.47 6.52 -12.42
N SER A 174 -2.36 5.50 -11.57
CA SER A 174 -1.10 5.17 -10.91
C SER A 174 -0.17 4.44 -11.87
N ASP A 175 1.13 4.56 -11.66
CA ASP A 175 2.11 3.66 -12.25
C ASP A 175 2.22 2.42 -11.35
N ALA A 176 1.80 1.26 -11.87
CA ALA A 176 1.92 -0.01 -11.20
C ALA A 176 3.17 -0.73 -11.70
N THR A 177 4.13 -0.92 -10.81
CA THR A 177 5.40 -1.58 -11.09
C THR A 177 5.55 -2.85 -10.25
N VAL A 178 6.08 -3.90 -10.85
CA VAL A 178 6.41 -5.16 -10.20
C VAL A 178 7.90 -5.37 -10.32
N TRP A 179 8.55 -5.59 -9.18
CA TRP A 179 9.99 -5.76 -9.07
C TRP A 179 10.28 -7.10 -8.41
N LYS A 180 11.24 -7.87 -8.93
CA LYS A 180 11.72 -9.09 -8.30
C LYS A 180 13.03 -8.82 -7.59
N LYS A 181 13.13 -9.20 -6.31
CA LYS A 181 14.37 -9.08 -5.55
C LYS A 181 15.38 -10.10 -6.07
N LYS A 182 16.61 -9.66 -6.33
CA LYS A 182 17.71 -10.54 -6.78
C LYS A 182 18.04 -11.57 -5.70
N CYS A 183 18.40 -12.78 -6.12
CA CYS A 183 18.89 -13.84 -5.24
C CYS A 183 20.41 -13.68 -5.09
N THR A 184 20.84 -12.64 -4.38
CA THR A 184 22.26 -12.48 -3.97
C THR A 184 22.46 -13.00 -2.56
#